data_AF-A0A7V5J1J7-F1
#
_entry.id   AF-A0A7V5J1J7-F1
#
_cell.length_a   1.000
_cell.length_b   1.000
_cell.length_c   1.000
_cell.angle_alpha   90.00
_cell.angle_beta   90.00
_cell.angle_gamma   90.00
#
_symmetry.space_group_name_H-M   'P 1'
#
loop_
_entity.id
_entity.type
_entity.pdbx_description
1 polymer ?
#
loop_
_entity_poly.entity_id
_entity_poly.type
_entity_poly.pdbx_seq_one_letter_code
_entity_poly.pdbx_strand_id
1 'polypeptide(L)'
;TILLGTPYRMRREKFHRFGARCQQKFFKYKKKSYPIFSPGPSVTKLITYQVYPLSSALEALAVVRQVREKDIFSRIKSPVFIAQAARDHLIERDSLRLISKKLRTNKIICKTLQGAYHNFIADRRQSHIYADILNFANRVRKKQL
;
A
#
# COMPACT_ATOMS: atom_id res chain seq x y z
N THR A 1 3.67 -9.85 11.51
CA THR A 1 3.06 -9.41 10.24
C THR A 1 3.68 -8.09 9.82
N ILE A 2 3.93 -7.92 8.52
CA ILE A 2 4.50 -6.69 7.96
C ILE A 2 3.50 -6.16 6.93
N LEU A 3 3.07 -4.90 7.08
CA LEU A 3 2.13 -4.20 6.22
C LEU A 3 2.85 -3.01 5.58
N LEU A 4 3.04 -3.04 4.27
CA LEU A 4 3.73 -2.00 3.52
C LEU A 4 2.76 -1.33 2.55
N GLY A 5 2.59 -0.01 2.67
CA GLY A 5 1.70 0.74 1.77
C GLY A 5 0.31 0.12 1.69
N THR A 6 -0.21 -0.40 2.80
CA THR A 6 -1.48 -1.13 2.82
C THR A 6 -2.64 -0.14 2.87
N PRO A 7 -3.56 -0.13 1.89
CA PRO A 7 -4.67 0.81 1.88
C PRO A 7 -5.78 0.37 2.85
N TYR A 8 -6.22 1.29 3.71
CA TYR A 8 -7.54 1.16 4.35
C TYR A 8 -8.64 1.73 3.45
N ARG A 9 -8.31 2.85 2.79
CA ARG A 9 -9.10 3.54 1.79
C ARG A 9 -8.19 4.07 0.69
N MET A 10 -8.67 3.96 -0.54
CA MET A 10 -8.02 4.62 -1.67
C MET A 10 -8.54 6.05 -1.82
N ARG A 11 -7.64 6.96 -2.19
CA ARG A 11 -8.02 8.35 -2.44
C ARG A 11 -8.99 8.39 -3.60
N ARG A 12 -10.14 9.07 -3.44
CA ARG A 12 -11.21 9.18 -4.45
C ARG A 12 -11.73 7.81 -4.95
N GLU A 13 -11.79 6.80 -4.07
CA GLU A 13 -12.24 5.41 -4.38
C GLU A 13 -13.53 5.36 -5.23
N LYS A 14 -14.57 6.13 -4.86
CA LYS A 14 -15.85 6.17 -5.58
C LYS A 14 -15.69 6.66 -7.03
N PHE A 15 -14.93 7.74 -7.23
CA PHE A 15 -14.70 8.33 -8.55
C PHE A 15 -13.90 7.38 -9.44
N HIS A 16 -12.82 6.80 -8.93
CA HIS A 16 -12.02 5.85 -9.68
C HIS A 16 -12.79 4.58 -10.04
N ARG A 17 -13.62 4.08 -9.14
CA ARG A 17 -14.49 2.92 -9.41
C ARG A 17 -15.52 3.22 -10.51
N PHE A 18 -16.18 4.38 -10.43
CA PHE A 18 -17.15 4.79 -11.45
C PHE A 18 -16.46 4.95 -12.81
N GLY A 19 -15.37 5.71 -12.86
CA GLY A 19 -14.59 5.91 -14.08
C GLY A 19 -14.07 4.60 -14.67
N ALA A 20 -13.56 3.69 -13.84
CA ALA A 20 -13.07 2.39 -14.30
C ALA A 20 -14.20 1.50 -14.85
N ARG A 21 -15.39 1.50 -14.24
CA ARG A 21 -16.56 0.77 -14.76
C ARG A 21 -17.06 1.32 -16.10
N CYS A 22 -17.11 2.65 -16.25
CA CYS A 22 -17.47 3.28 -17.51
C CYS A 22 -16.42 2.96 -18.59
N GLN A 23 -15.14 3.08 -18.25
CA GLN A 23 -14.02 2.80 -19.17
C GLN A 23 -13.96 1.33 -19.57
N GLN A 24 -14.30 0.40 -18.69
CA GLN A 24 -14.27 -1.05 -18.98
C GLN A 24 -15.18 -1.45 -20.15
N LYS A 25 -16.28 -0.72 -20.38
CA LYS A 25 -17.18 -0.96 -21.52
C LYS A 25 -16.52 -0.66 -22.87
N PHE A 26 -15.61 0.30 -22.89
CA PHE A 26 -14.97 0.79 -24.12
C PHE A 26 -13.52 0.27 -24.28
N PHE A 27 -12.82 0.02 -23.17
CA PHE A 27 -11.42 -0.37 -23.15
C PHE A 27 -11.22 -1.51 -22.15
N LYS A 28 -10.65 -2.64 -22.60
CA LYS A 28 -10.29 -3.75 -21.70
C LYS A 28 -9.00 -3.49 -20.93
N TYR A 29 -8.07 -2.77 -21.56
CA TYR A 29 -6.73 -2.50 -21.04
C TYR A 29 -6.46 -1.00 -20.95
N LYS A 30 -5.64 -0.61 -19.96
CA LYS A 30 -5.21 0.76 -19.78
C LYS A 30 -3.70 0.83 -19.67
N LYS A 31 -3.09 1.81 -20.34
CA LYS A 31 -1.65 2.07 -20.25
C LYS A 31 -1.31 2.63 -18.87
N LYS A 32 -0.25 2.12 -18.27
CA LYS A 32 0.27 2.62 -17.00
C LYS A 32 0.90 3.99 -17.23
N SER A 33 0.35 5.01 -16.57
CA SER A 33 0.93 6.34 -16.54
C SER A 33 1.62 6.52 -15.20
N TYR A 34 2.91 6.85 -15.24
CA TYR A 34 3.66 7.25 -14.05
C TYR A 34 3.87 8.75 -14.12
N PRO A 35 3.50 9.49 -13.08
CA PRO A 35 3.82 10.90 -13.06
C PRO A 35 5.35 11.07 -12.93
N ILE A 36 5.92 11.95 -13.76
CA ILE A 36 7.36 12.22 -13.84
C ILE A 36 7.73 13.08 -12.63
N PHE A 37 8.04 12.45 -11.50
CA PHE A 37 8.37 13.16 -10.25
C PHE A 37 9.84 13.04 -9.80
N SER A 38 10.75 12.55 -10.66
CA SER A 38 12.20 12.57 -10.34
C SER A 38 13.06 12.63 -11.61
N PRO A 39 14.11 13.47 -11.68
CA PRO A 39 14.97 13.66 -12.85
C PRO A 39 16.07 12.57 -12.98
N GLY A 40 15.78 11.34 -12.55
CA GLY A 40 16.72 10.23 -12.65
C GLY A 40 16.01 8.94 -13.04
N PRO A 41 16.69 7.97 -13.65
CA PRO A 41 16.11 6.67 -13.95
C PRO A 41 15.77 5.99 -12.62
N SER A 42 14.53 6.14 -12.17
CA SER A 42 13.98 5.26 -11.16
C SER A 42 14.07 3.84 -11.72
N VAL A 43 14.41 2.87 -10.87
CA VAL A 43 14.54 1.44 -11.22
C VAL A 43 13.18 0.83 -11.64
N THR A 44 12.21 1.66 -12.04
CA THR A 44 10.94 1.31 -12.68
C THR A 44 11.11 0.76 -14.10
N LYS A 45 12.30 0.84 -14.70
CA LYS A 45 12.60 0.29 -16.05
C LYS A 45 12.40 -1.24 -16.18
N LEU A 46 12.22 -1.97 -15.07
CA LEU A 46 11.99 -3.42 -15.05
C LEU A 46 10.55 -3.83 -14.72
N ILE A 47 9.57 -2.91 -14.75
CA ILE A 47 8.16 -3.31 -14.64
C ILE A 47 7.70 -3.77 -16.02
N THR A 48 7.66 -5.10 -16.20
CA THR A 48 7.51 -5.81 -17.48
C THR A 48 6.22 -5.54 -18.24
N TYR A 49 5.16 -5.03 -17.60
CA TYR A 49 3.89 -4.72 -18.28
C TYR A 49 3.63 -3.22 -18.38
N GLN A 50 3.44 -2.75 -19.62
CA GLN A 50 3.09 -1.36 -19.93
C GLN A 50 1.59 -1.08 -19.80
N VAL A 51 0.76 -2.13 -19.86
CA VAL A 51 -0.70 -2.08 -19.80
C VAL A 51 -1.21 -3.00 -18.71
N TYR A 52 -2.32 -2.62 -18.09
CA TYR A 52 -3.01 -3.45 -17.11
C TYR A 52 -4.49 -3.60 -17.49
N PRO A 53 -5.11 -4.77 -17.25
CA PRO A 53 -6.53 -4.95 -17.45
C PRO A 53 -7.33 -4.15 -16.42
N LEU A 54 -8.39 -3.48 -16.87
CA LEU A 54 -9.26 -2.70 -15.97
C LEU A 54 -10.02 -3.59 -14.97
N SER A 55 -10.30 -4.84 -15.32
CA SER A 55 -10.91 -5.82 -14.42
C SER A 55 -10.07 -6.03 -13.15
N SER A 56 -8.76 -6.23 -13.28
CA SER A 56 -7.88 -6.41 -12.12
C SER A 56 -7.81 -5.17 -11.23
N ALA A 57 -7.89 -3.96 -11.80
CA ALA A 57 -7.98 -2.74 -11.01
C ALA A 57 -9.29 -2.66 -10.21
N LEU A 58 -10.41 -3.07 -10.81
CA LEU A 58 -11.71 -3.14 -10.13
C LEU A 58 -11.74 -4.23 -9.04
N GLU A 59 -11.12 -5.38 -9.29
CA GLU A 59 -10.96 -6.45 -8.31
C GLU A 59 -10.11 -5.99 -7.12
N ALA A 60 -8.99 -5.31 -7.36
CA ALA A 60 -8.16 -4.75 -6.29
C ALA A 60 -8.98 -3.77 -5.42
N LEU A 61 -9.77 -2.88 -6.02
CA LEU A 61 -10.67 -1.98 -5.30
C LEU A 61 -11.73 -2.76 -4.50
N ALA A 62 -12.28 -3.83 -5.06
CA ALA A 62 -13.25 -4.68 -4.38
C ALA A 62 -12.63 -5.38 -3.17
N VAL A 63 -11.38 -5.88 -3.28
CA VAL A 63 -10.65 -6.52 -2.18
C VAL A 63 -10.43 -5.53 -1.03
N VAL A 64 -9.94 -4.33 -1.31
CA VAL A 64 -9.73 -3.30 -0.26
C VAL A 64 -11.04 -3.00 0.47
N ARG A 65 -12.15 -2.89 -0.27
CA ARG A 65 -13.48 -2.71 0.32
C ARG A 65 -13.90 -3.91 1.17
N GLN A 66 -13.75 -5.13 0.69
CA GLN A 66 -14.11 -6.33 1.43
C GLN A 66 -13.29 -6.51 2.71
N VAL A 67 -11.99 -6.20 2.69
CA VAL A 67 -11.12 -6.22 3.87
C VAL A 67 -11.68 -5.29 4.96
N ARG A 68 -12.18 -4.12 4.56
CA ARG A 68 -12.81 -3.15 5.46
C ARG A 68 -14.19 -3.58 5.94
N GLU A 69 -15.06 -4.08 5.05
CA GLU A 69 -16.42 -4.51 5.38
C GLU A 69 -16.44 -5.76 6.28
N LYS A 70 -15.55 -6.72 6.02
CA LYS A 70 -15.41 -7.94 6.81
C LYS A 70 -14.53 -7.75 8.06
N ASP A 71 -14.09 -6.51 8.31
CA ASP A 71 -13.24 -6.10 9.43
C ASP A 71 -12.02 -7.02 9.62
N ILE A 72 -11.36 -7.41 8.53
CA ILE A 72 -10.30 -8.43 8.55
C ILE A 72 -9.13 -8.01 9.46
N PHE A 73 -8.85 -6.71 9.57
CA PHE A 73 -7.78 -6.19 10.43
C PHE A 73 -7.97 -6.57 11.91
N SER A 74 -9.21 -6.68 12.40
CA SER A 74 -9.45 -7.08 13.79
C SER A 74 -9.17 -8.56 14.04
N ARG A 75 -8.98 -9.37 13.00
CA ARG A 75 -8.58 -10.77 13.14
C ARG A 75 -7.07 -10.94 13.35
N ILE A 76 -6.28 -9.89 13.09
CA ILE A 76 -4.82 -9.93 13.22
C ILE A 76 -4.44 -9.75 14.70
N LYS A 77 -3.90 -10.82 15.29
CA LYS A 77 -3.43 -10.87 16.69
C LYS A 77 -1.90 -10.85 16.84
N SER A 78 -1.17 -11.17 15.77
CA SER A 78 0.29 -11.21 15.78
C SER A 78 0.90 -9.79 15.82
N PRO A 79 2.14 -9.61 16.30
CA PRO A 79 2.83 -8.33 16.24
C PRO A 79 2.84 -7.77 14.80
N VAL A 80 2.62 -6.48 14.66
CA VAL A 80 2.49 -5.83 13.35
C VAL A 80 3.49 -4.69 13.19
N PHE A 81 4.19 -4.70 12.08
CA PHE A 81 4.92 -3.55 11.56
C PHE A 81 4.13 -2.94 10.40
N ILE A 82 3.83 -1.65 10.44
CA ILE A 82 3.10 -0.91 9.40
C ILE A 82 3.97 0.22 8.91
N ALA A 83 4.22 0.27 7.60
CA ALA A 83 4.90 1.39 6.96
C ALA A 83 4.03 2.04 5.88
N GLN A 84 3.95 3.37 5.89
CA GLN A 84 3.23 4.15 4.89
C GLN A 84 4.04 5.39 4.47
N ALA A 85 4.01 5.71 3.18
CA ALA A 85 4.58 6.95 2.66
C ALA A 85 3.76 8.18 3.09
N ALA A 86 4.43 9.24 3.56
CA ALA A 86 3.77 10.47 4.00
C ALA A 86 3.01 11.18 2.87
N ARG A 87 3.53 11.09 1.63
CA ARG A 87 2.99 11.73 0.44
C ARG A 87 2.44 10.70 -0.56
N ASP A 88 1.79 9.66 -0.04
CA ASP A 88 1.08 8.69 -0.90
C ASP A 88 -0.04 9.40 -1.69
N HIS A 89 -0.04 9.23 -3.01
CA HIS A 89 -1.04 9.82 -3.91
C HIS A 89 -2.20 8.86 -4.18
N LEU A 90 -2.03 7.56 -3.93
CA LEU A 90 -3.05 6.53 -4.13
C LEU A 90 -3.79 6.22 -2.83
N ILE A 91 -3.07 6.18 -1.71
CA ILE A 91 -3.62 5.79 -0.41
C ILE A 91 -3.93 7.03 0.44
N GLU A 92 -5.05 6.98 1.15
CA GLU A 92 -5.42 8.03 2.10
C GLU A 92 -4.43 8.08 3.28
N ARG A 93 -3.98 9.28 3.67
CA ARG A 93 -2.97 9.49 4.73
C ARG A 93 -3.37 8.86 6.07
N ASP A 94 -4.66 8.86 6.37
CA ASP A 94 -5.21 8.29 7.60
C ASP A 94 -5.24 6.76 7.62
N SER A 95 -4.90 6.09 6.52
CA SER A 95 -4.94 4.62 6.43
C SER A 95 -4.12 3.94 7.52
N LEU A 96 -2.87 4.39 7.74
CA LEU A 96 -2.00 3.85 8.80
C LEU A 96 -2.69 3.91 10.17
N ARG A 97 -3.27 5.06 10.51
CA ARG A 97 -3.96 5.28 11.80
C ARG A 97 -5.21 4.44 11.93
N LEU A 98 -5.99 4.32 10.85
CA LEU A 98 -7.23 3.55 10.84
C LEU A 98 -6.94 2.05 10.96
N ILE A 99 -5.91 1.55 10.28
CA ILE A 99 -5.47 0.17 10.40
C ILE A 99 -4.97 -0.11 11.82
N SER A 100 -4.09 0.74 12.36
CA SER A 100 -3.52 0.52 13.69
C SER A 100 -4.59 0.44 14.78
N LYS A 101 -5.64 1.28 14.70
CA LYS A 101 -6.79 1.26 15.62
C LYS A 101 -7.66 0.00 15.51
N LYS A 102 -7.63 -0.68 14.36
CA LYS A 102 -8.46 -1.87 14.10
C LYS A 102 -7.78 -3.19 14.46
N LEU A 103 -6.46 -3.21 14.61
CA LEU A 103 -5.71 -4.41 14.96
C LEU A 103 -6.01 -4.83 16.41
N ARG A 104 -6.07 -6.15 16.66
CA ARG A 104 -6.26 -6.73 18.01
C ARG A 104 -4.95 -7.07 18.72
N THR A 105 -3.89 -6.32 18.43
CA THR A 105 -2.60 -6.49 19.07
C THR A 105 -2.12 -5.16 19.63
N ASN A 106 -1.44 -5.19 20.76
CA ASN A 106 -0.81 -4.01 21.34
C ASN A 106 0.65 -3.85 20.84
N LYS A 107 1.16 -4.86 20.12
CA LYS A 107 2.53 -4.92 19.61
C LYS A 107 2.58 -4.38 18.19
N ILE A 108 2.31 -3.08 18.05
CA ILE A 108 2.24 -2.39 16.76
C ILE A 108 3.40 -1.39 16.65
N ILE A 109 4.16 -1.50 15.56
CA ILE A 109 5.14 -0.49 15.16
C ILE A 109 4.62 0.21 13.92
N CYS A 110 4.43 1.52 14.01
CA CYS A 110 4.00 2.36 12.89
C CYS A 110 5.16 3.23 12.41
N LYS A 111 5.41 3.25 11.10
CA LYS A 111 6.45 4.05 10.45
C LYS A 111 5.85 4.86 9.31
N THR A 112 6.06 6.17 9.37
CA THR A 112 5.72 7.09 8.29
C THR A 112 6.99 7.50 7.58
N LEU A 113 7.08 7.23 6.28
CA LEU A 113 8.27 7.52 5.48
C LEU A 113 8.19 8.92 4.87
N GLN A 114 9.10 9.79 5.25
CA GLN A 114 9.24 11.13 4.68
C GLN A 114 9.96 11.09 3.34
N GLY A 115 9.53 11.93 2.39
CA GLY A 115 10.11 11.98 1.04
C GLY A 115 9.82 10.77 0.16
N ALA A 116 9.03 9.81 0.64
CA ALA A 116 8.65 8.61 -0.09
C ALA A 116 7.31 8.77 -0.81
N TYR A 117 7.14 8.09 -1.95
CA TYR A 117 5.87 7.93 -2.67
C TYR A 117 5.28 6.53 -2.46
N HIS A 118 4.15 6.23 -3.10
CA HIS A 118 3.44 4.97 -2.94
C HIS A 118 4.32 3.72 -3.11
N ASN A 119 5.14 3.67 -4.17
CA ASN A 119 6.07 2.55 -4.41
C ASN A 119 7.43 2.75 -3.72
N PHE A 120 7.42 3.08 -2.42
CA PHE A 120 8.64 3.34 -1.66
C PHE A 120 9.55 2.11 -1.52
N ILE A 121 9.00 0.90 -1.66
CA ILE A 121 9.77 -0.35 -1.62
C ILE A 121 10.81 -0.37 -2.76
N ALA A 122 10.48 0.20 -3.92
CA ALA A 122 11.42 0.27 -5.04
C ALA A 122 12.36 1.48 -4.99
N ASP A 123 12.20 2.37 -4.01
CA ASP A 123 13.02 3.58 -3.89
C ASP A 123 14.30 3.28 -3.10
N ARG A 124 15.45 3.36 -3.77
CA ARG A 124 16.77 3.16 -3.15
C ARG A 124 17.02 4.11 -1.98
N ARG A 125 16.42 5.31 -1.98
CA ARG A 125 16.55 6.29 -0.88
C ARG A 125 15.87 5.82 0.41
N GLN A 126 14.97 4.84 0.30
CA GLN A 126 14.20 4.30 1.43
C GLN A 126 14.73 2.94 1.89
N SER A 127 15.97 2.56 1.52
CA SER A 127 16.58 1.26 1.87
C SER A 127 16.65 0.97 3.37
N HIS A 128 16.66 2.01 4.22
CA HIS A 128 16.59 1.88 5.67
C HIS A 128 15.34 1.10 6.15
N ILE A 129 14.27 1.07 5.36
CA ILE A 129 13.07 0.29 5.72
C ILE A 129 13.34 -1.21 5.83
N TYR A 130 14.28 -1.74 5.04
CA TYR A 130 14.65 -3.14 5.11
C TYR A 130 15.35 -3.47 6.43
N ALA A 131 16.19 -2.56 6.92
CA ALA A 131 16.81 -2.68 8.24
C ALA A 131 15.75 -2.63 9.36
N ASP A 132 14.79 -1.71 9.28
CA ASP A 132 13.67 -1.62 10.23
C ASP A 132 12.83 -2.91 10.25
N ILE A 133 12.54 -3.48 9.08
CA ILE A 133 11.81 -4.75 8.94
C ILE A 133 12.62 -5.91 9.55
N LEU A 134 13.92 -5.99 9.26
CA LEU A 134 14.79 -7.04 9.79
C LEU A 134 14.88 -6.96 11.32
N ASN A 135 15.03 -5.74 11.85
CA ASN A 135 15.04 -5.49 13.29
C ASN A 135 13.73 -5.89 13.95
N PHE A 136 12.59 -5.56 13.33
CA PHE A 136 11.28 -6.02 13.81
C PHE A 136 11.18 -7.55 13.83
N ALA A 137 11.56 -8.22 12.75
CA ALA A 137 11.53 -9.68 12.66
C ALA A 137 12.40 -10.34 13.75
N ASN A 138 13.60 -9.79 13.98
CA ASN A 138 14.50 -10.26 15.03
C ASN A 138 13.91 -10.08 16.44
N ARG A 139 13.28 -8.95 16.72
CA ARG A 139 12.60 -8.71 18.02
C ARG A 139 11.44 -9.67 18.24
N VAL A 140 10.64 -9.93 17.20
CA VAL A 140 9.55 -10.94 17.25
C VAL A 140 10.13 -12.32 17.54
N ARG A 141 11.18 -12.74 16.83
CA ARG A 141 11.85 -14.04 17.03
C ARG A 141 12.38 -14.21 18.46
N LYS A 142 12.96 -13.15 19.03
CA LYS A 142 13.49 -13.13 20.40
C LYS A 142 12.41 -12.95 21.49
N LYS A 143 11.12 -12.85 21.13
CA LYS A 143 10.01 -12.54 22.04
C LYS A 143 10.20 -11.24 22.86
N GLN A 144 10.85 -10.23 22.24
CA GLN A 144 11.17 -8.94 22.86
C GLN A 144 10.14 -7.84 22.56
N LEU A 145 8.96 -8.23 22.08
CA LEU A 145 7.81 -7.36 21.80
C LEU A 145 6.64 -7.82 22.64
#